data_AF-A0A954MR18-F1
#
_entry.id   AF-A0A954MR18-F1
#
_cell.length_a   1.000
_cell.length_b   1.000
_cell.length_c   1.000
_cell.angle_alpha   90.00
_cell.angle_beta   90.00
_cell.angle_gamma   90.00
#
_symmetry.space_group_name_H-M   'P 1'
#
loop_
_entity.id
_entity.type
_entity.pdbx_description
1 polymer ?
#
loop_
_entity_poly.entity_id
_entity_poly.type
_entity_poly.pdbx_seq_one_letter_code
_entity_poly.pdbx_strand_id
1 'polypeptide(L)'
;MSARLYPREHGAYAILGVPLVTALCIVGLTPVTVLLSIATSAAFLAHEPFLLLAGVRGPRARAAASQAGRILFGRLVMAFVCGGAAFWIANSVARVGMIACLLFAFMEYAVSATGN
;
A
#
# COMPACT_ATOMS: atom_id res chain seq x y z
N MET A 1 -1.00 25.70 -4.44
CA MET A 1 -1.70 24.88 -5.44
C MET A 1 -1.41 23.42 -5.13
N SER A 2 -2.27 22.77 -4.35
CA SER A 2 -2.03 21.43 -3.81
C SER A 2 -1.95 20.42 -4.95
N ALA A 3 -0.74 19.93 -5.26
CA ALA A 3 -0.56 18.83 -6.19
C ALA A 3 -1.36 17.63 -5.65
N ARG A 4 -2.46 17.29 -6.33
CA ARG A 4 -3.24 16.08 -6.02
C ARG A 4 -2.32 14.86 -6.18
N LEU A 5 -1.83 14.33 -5.06
CA LEU A 5 -1.04 13.10 -4.91
C LEU A 5 -1.95 11.87 -4.74
N TYR A 6 -3.03 11.85 -5.53
CA TYR A 6 -3.98 10.75 -5.58
C TYR A 6 -3.88 10.08 -6.96
N PRO A 7 -3.86 8.74 -7.03
CA PRO A 7 -3.92 8.00 -8.28
C PRO A 7 -5.02 8.58 -9.19
N ARG A 8 -4.64 9.05 -10.38
CA ARG A 8 -5.63 9.62 -11.32
C ARG A 8 -6.45 8.55 -12.03
N GLU A 9 -5.95 7.32 -12.03
CA GLU A 9 -6.60 6.17 -12.66
C GLU A 9 -7.71 5.64 -11.76
N HIS A 10 -8.95 5.96 -12.12
CA HIS A 10 -10.13 5.56 -11.34
C HIS A 10 -10.25 4.03 -11.24
N GLY A 11 -9.73 3.30 -12.24
CA GLY A 11 -9.67 1.83 -12.25
C GLY A 11 -8.79 1.24 -11.15
N ALA A 12 -7.72 1.92 -10.73
CA ALA A 12 -6.82 1.38 -9.70
C ALA A 12 -7.51 1.29 -8.32
N TYR A 13 -8.43 2.21 -8.02
CA TYR A 13 -9.23 2.13 -6.80
C TYR A 13 -10.22 0.96 -6.84
N ALA A 14 -10.74 0.59 -8.02
CA ALA A 14 -11.61 -0.56 -8.16
C ALA A 14 -10.83 -1.87 -7.98
N ILE A 15 -9.60 -1.94 -8.53
CA ILE A 15 -8.72 -3.12 -8.39
C ILE A 15 -8.42 -3.43 -6.93
N LEU A 16 -8.23 -2.41 -6.08
CA LEU A 16 -8.05 -2.63 -4.63
C LEU A 16 -9.39 -2.74 -3.88
N GLY A 17 -10.31 -1.81 -4.15
CA GLY A 17 -11.51 -1.62 -3.35
C GLY A 17 -12.48 -2.79 -3.44
N VAL A 18 -12.70 -3.33 -4.65
CA VAL A 18 -13.62 -4.46 -4.86
C VAL A 18 -13.21 -5.70 -4.05
N PRO A 19 -11.97 -6.24 -4.19
CA PRO A 19 -11.57 -7.42 -3.41
C PRO A 19 -11.51 -7.13 -1.91
N LEU A 20 -11.13 -5.92 -1.49
CA LEU A 20 -11.09 -5.55 -0.07
C LEU A 20 -12.49 -5.52 0.56
N VAL A 21 -13.47 -4.90 -0.11
CA VAL A 21 -14.88 -4.91 0.33
C VAL A 21 -15.43 -6.33 0.34
N THR A 22 -15.13 -7.12 -0.70
CA THR A 22 -15.58 -8.51 -0.79
C THR A 22 -15.05 -9.35 0.37
N ALA A 23 -13.76 -9.21 0.69
CA ALA A 23 -13.15 -9.90 1.82
C ALA A 23 -13.77 -9.49 3.15
N LEU A 24 -14.06 -8.19 3.35
CA LEU A 24 -14.75 -7.70 4.54
C LEU A 24 -16.19 -8.23 4.65
N CYS A 25 -16.91 -8.37 3.54
CA CYS A 25 -18.25 -8.95 3.54
C CYS A 25 -18.24 -10.45 3.89
N ILE A 26 -17.22 -11.19 3.44
CA ILE A 26 -17.10 -12.64 3.69
C ILE A 26 -16.61 -12.93 5.12
N VAL A 27 -15.57 -12.24 5.57
CA VAL A 27 -14.89 -12.51 6.86
C VAL A 27 -15.51 -11.72 8.01
N GLY A 28 -16.07 -10.55 7.73
CA GLY A 28 -16.62 -9.63 8.72
C GLY A 28 -15.62 -8.59 9.23
N LEU A 29 -16.16 -7.63 10.00
CA LEU A 29 -15.40 -6.56 10.67
C LEU A 29 -14.80 -7.09 11.96
N THR A 30 -13.52 -7.46 11.89
CA THR A 30 -12.71 -7.89 13.03
C THR A 30 -11.53 -6.92 13.19
N PRO A 31 -10.86 -6.87 14.35
CA PRO A 31 -9.69 -6.03 14.53
C PRO A 31 -8.61 -6.29 13.46
N VAL A 32 -8.39 -7.57 13.11
CA VAL A 32 -7.41 -7.98 12.09
C VAL A 32 -7.80 -7.48 10.70
N THR A 33 -9.06 -7.67 10.28
CA THR A 33 -9.51 -7.26 8.94
C THR A 33 -9.56 -5.74 8.79
N VAL A 34 -9.88 -5.00 9.86
CA VAL A 34 -9.82 -3.53 9.87
C VAL A 34 -8.37 -3.03 9.77
N LEU A 35 -7.48 -3.54 10.61
CA LEU A 35 -6.07 -3.15 10.59
C LEU A 35 -5.40 -3.48 9.26
N LEU A 36 -5.69 -4.66 8.69
CA LEU A 36 -5.16 -5.07 7.40
C LEU A 36 -5.72 -4.19 6.27
N SER A 37 -7.01 -3.84 6.31
CA SER A 37 -7.63 -2.94 5.32
C SER A 37 -6.99 -1.55 5.33
N ILE A 38 -6.73 -1.00 6.51
CA ILE A 38 -6.02 0.28 6.67
C ILE A 38 -4.59 0.14 6.12
N ALA A 39 -3.88 -0.93 6.48
CA ALA A 39 -2.51 -1.15 6.03
C ALA A 39 -2.40 -1.27 4.50
N THR A 40 -3.28 -2.06 3.86
CA THR A 40 -3.28 -2.24 2.41
C THR A 40 -3.66 -0.94 1.70
N SER A 41 -4.64 -0.20 2.21
CA SER A 41 -5.01 1.12 1.65
C SER A 41 -3.85 2.11 1.75
N ALA A 42 -3.18 2.16 2.91
CA ALA A 42 -2.01 3.01 3.14
C ALA A 42 -0.85 2.66 2.18
N ALA A 43 -0.56 1.37 2.01
CA ALA A 43 0.46 0.87 1.09
C ALA A 43 0.13 1.21 -0.38
N PHE A 44 -1.12 1.04 -0.79
CA PHE A 44 -1.57 1.41 -2.14
C PHE A 44 -1.42 2.91 -2.41
N LEU A 45 -1.86 3.73 -1.45
CA LEU A 45 -1.70 5.19 -1.52
C LEU A 45 -0.22 5.60 -1.49
N ALA A 46 0.67 4.81 -0.89
CA ALA A 46 2.11 5.07 -0.86
C ALA A 46 2.79 4.84 -2.23
N HIS A 47 2.16 4.11 -3.15
CA HIS A 47 2.76 3.74 -4.43
C HIS A 47 3.07 4.94 -5.34
N GLU A 48 2.13 5.87 -5.51
CA GLU A 48 2.38 7.08 -6.33
C GLU A 48 3.50 8.00 -5.79
N PRO A 49 3.54 8.39 -4.50
CA PRO A 49 4.63 9.19 -3.98
C PRO A 49 5.97 8.45 -3.98
N PHE A 50 5.96 7.11 -3.90
CA PHE A 50 7.15 6.30 -4.10
C PHE A 50 7.70 6.42 -5.54
N LEU A 51 6.85 6.26 -6.56
CA LEU A 51 7.24 6.42 -7.96
C LEU A 51 7.70 7.85 -8.30
N LEU A 52 7.12 8.86 -7.65
CA LEU A 52 7.55 10.25 -7.74
C LEU A 52 8.98 10.45 -7.22
N LEU A 53 9.31 9.84 -6.07
CA LEU A 53 10.65 9.94 -5.47
C LEU A 53 11.68 9.04 -6.18
N ALA A 54 11.24 7.93 -6.77
CA ALA A 54 12.06 7.05 -7.60
C ALA A 54 12.52 7.71 -8.93
N GLY A 55 12.13 8.96 -9.19
CA GLY A 55 12.66 9.74 -10.31
C GLY A 55 12.00 9.47 -11.66
N VAL A 56 10.93 8.67 -11.69
CA VAL A 56 10.20 8.31 -12.92
C VAL A 56 9.37 9.48 -13.48
N ARG A 57 9.10 10.52 -12.68
CA ARG A 57 8.37 11.72 -13.11
C ARG A 57 9.30 12.94 -13.23
N GLY A 58 9.11 13.74 -14.29
CA GLY A 58 10.00 14.82 -14.69
C GLY A 58 10.21 15.98 -13.69
N PRO A 59 11.16 16.90 -13.97
CA PRO A 59 11.73 17.87 -13.01
C PRO A 59 10.73 18.80 -12.31
N ARG A 60 9.55 19.06 -12.90
CA ARG A 60 8.47 19.86 -12.27
C ARG A 60 7.82 19.15 -11.07
N ALA A 61 7.87 17.83 -10.99
CA ALA A 61 7.36 17.06 -9.86
C ALA A 61 8.27 17.11 -8.62
N ARG A 62 9.55 17.43 -8.82
CA ARG A 62 10.57 17.48 -7.76
C ARG A 62 10.38 18.66 -6.80
N ALA A 63 9.74 19.75 -7.24
CA ALA A 63 9.38 20.87 -6.39
C ALA A 63 8.33 20.51 -5.31
N ALA A 64 7.55 19.44 -5.53
CA ALA A 64 6.62 18.88 -4.53
C ALA A 64 7.23 17.71 -3.74
N ALA A 65 8.51 17.36 -3.96
CA ALA A 65 9.13 16.15 -3.42
C ALA A 65 9.29 16.15 -1.90
N SER A 66 9.55 17.30 -1.27
CA SER A 66 9.66 17.39 0.20
C SER A 66 8.33 17.06 0.89
N GLN A 67 7.22 17.56 0.34
CA GLN A 67 5.87 17.25 0.82
C GLN A 67 5.46 15.81 0.47
N ALA A 68 5.83 15.33 -0.72
CA ALA A 68 5.60 13.94 -1.12
C ALA A 68 6.35 12.93 -0.23
N GLY A 69 7.58 13.24 0.19
CA GLY A 69 8.36 12.44 1.12
C GLY A 69 7.70 12.31 2.49
N ARG A 70 7.19 13.42 3.04
CA ARG A 70 6.47 13.38 4.33
C ARG A 70 5.18 12.56 4.24
N ILE A 71 4.43 12.69 3.14
CA ILE A 71 3.20 11.91 2.90
C ILE A 71 3.53 10.43 2.71
N LEU A 72 4.58 10.10 1.94
CA LEU A 72 5.05 8.74 1.78
C LEU A 72 5.42 8.12 3.12
N PHE A 73 6.25 8.83 3.90
CA PHE A 73 6.69 8.36 5.21
C PHE A 73 5.50 8.10 6.14
N GLY A 74 4.53 9.02 6.22
CA GLY A 74 3.31 8.82 7.01
C GLY A 74 2.51 7.59 6.56
N ARG A 75 2.37 7.38 5.25
CA ARG A 75 1.66 6.21 4.69
C ARG A 75 2.39 4.90 4.96
N LEU A 76 3.72 4.88 4.85
CA LEU A 76 4.54 3.71 5.16
C LEU A 76 4.52 3.37 6.66
N VAL A 77 4.64 4.36 7.54
CA VAL A 77 4.52 4.16 8.99
C VAL A 77 3.14 3.60 9.33
N MET A 78 2.07 4.16 8.76
CA MET A 78 0.71 3.65 8.98
C MET A 78 0.55 2.21 8.49
N ALA A 79 1.03 1.90 7.28
CA ALA A 79 1.01 0.54 6.74
C ALA A 79 1.77 -0.44 7.64
N PHE A 80 2.96 -0.06 8.11
CA PHE A 80 3.80 -0.91 8.94
C PHE A 80 3.22 -1.13 10.34
N VAL A 81 2.74 -0.07 10.99
CA VAL A 81 2.14 -0.16 12.34
C VAL A 81 0.85 -0.98 12.30
N CYS A 82 -0.06 -0.68 11.37
CA CYS A 82 -1.32 -1.41 11.26
C CYS A 82 -1.09 -2.86 10.80
N GLY A 83 -0.22 -3.08 9.83
CA GLY A 83 0.12 -4.42 9.34
C GLY A 83 0.82 -5.27 10.41
N GLY A 84 1.77 -4.68 11.15
CA GLY A 84 2.45 -5.35 12.26
C GLY A 84 1.50 -5.69 13.41
N ALA A 85 0.60 -4.78 13.77
CA ALA A 85 -0.44 -5.04 14.77
C ALA A 85 -1.41 -6.14 14.30
N ALA A 86 -1.85 -6.11 13.04
CA ALA A 86 -2.68 -7.16 12.45
C ALA A 86 -1.97 -8.52 12.51
N PHE A 87 -0.69 -8.57 12.15
CA PHE A 87 0.13 -9.78 12.20
C PHE A 87 0.26 -10.33 13.62
N TRP A 88 0.46 -9.45 14.61
CA TRP A 88 0.56 -9.84 16.01
C TRP A 88 -0.74 -10.45 16.54
N ILE A 89 -1.90 -9.89 16.18
CA ILE A 89 -3.21 -10.34 16.66
C ILE A 89 -3.74 -11.54 15.87
N ALA A 90 -3.33 -11.68 14.61
CA ALA A 90 -3.83 -12.72 13.70
C ALA A 90 -3.54 -14.15 14.17
N ASN A 91 -4.46 -15.05 13.81
CA ASN A 91 -4.27 -16.49 13.97
C ASN A 91 -3.19 -17.04 13.01
N SER A 92 -2.74 -18.27 13.25
CA SER A 92 -1.65 -18.89 12.47
C SER A 92 -1.95 -18.95 10.97
N VAL A 93 -3.20 -19.20 10.58
CA VAL A 93 -3.61 -19.29 9.17
C VAL A 93 -3.48 -17.93 8.48
N ALA A 94 -4.01 -16.87 9.09
CA ALA A 94 -3.92 -15.51 8.55
C ALA A 94 -2.47 -15.01 8.50
N ARG A 95 -1.63 -15.36 9.48
CA ARG A 95 -0.20 -15.06 9.46
C ARG A 95 0.51 -15.69 8.27
N VAL A 96 0.27 -16.98 8.00
CA VAL A 96 0.83 -17.66 6.83
C VAL A 96 0.36 -16.99 5.54
N GLY A 97 -0.93 -16.64 5.43
CA GLY A 97 -1.46 -15.91 4.29
C GLY A 97 -0.77 -14.56 4.06
N MET A 98 -0.58 -13.77 5.13
CA MET A 98 0.13 -12.49 5.05
C MET A 98 1.59 -12.66 4.62
N ILE A 99 2.30 -13.66 5.16
CA ILE A 99 3.69 -13.96 4.76
C ILE A 99 3.74 -14.34 3.28
N ALA A 100 2.83 -15.19 2.81
CA ALA A 100 2.77 -15.59 1.41
C ALA A 100 2.55 -14.38 0.49
N CYS A 101 1.63 -13.47 0.83
CA CYS A 101 1.40 -12.23 0.08
C CYS A 101 2.62 -11.32 0.06
N LEU A 102 3.33 -11.17 1.19
CA LEU A 102 4.54 -10.35 1.27
C LEU A 102 5.68 -10.95 0.44
N LEU A 103 5.87 -12.27 0.48
CA LEU A 103 6.86 -12.95 -0.35
C LEU A 103 6.56 -12.76 -1.84
N PHE A 104 5.31 -12.91 -2.24
CA PHE A 104 4.90 -12.69 -3.63
C PHE A 104 5.15 -11.25 -4.07
N ALA A 105 4.75 -10.27 -3.25
CA ALA A 105 5.00 -8.86 -3.53
C ALA A 105 6.50 -8.54 -3.65
N PHE A 106 7.33 -9.15 -2.80
CA PHE A 106 8.79 -9.00 -2.87
C PHE A 106 9.38 -9.62 -4.13
N MET A 107 8.91 -10.81 -4.52
CA MET A 107 9.35 -11.48 -5.76
C MET A 107 9.02 -10.64 -6.99
N GLU A 108 7.78 -10.14 -7.11
CA GLU A 108 7.36 -9.28 -8.21
C GLU A 108 8.21 -7.99 -8.27
N TYR A 109 8.47 -7.37 -7.13
CA TYR A 109 9.35 -6.20 -7.06
C TYR A 109 10.78 -6.54 -7.48
N ALA A 110 11.34 -7.66 -7.02
CA ALA A 110 12.68 -8.10 -7.39
C ALA A 110 12.79 -8.36 -8.89
N VAL A 111 11.81 -9.05 -9.49
CA VAL A 111 11.73 -9.28 -10.94
C VAL A 111 11.68 -7.94 -11.69
N SER A 112 10.79 -7.03 -11.27
CA SER A 112 10.68 -5.69 -11.86
C SER A 112 11.95 -4.86 -11.74
N ALA A 113 12.74 -5.04 -10.67
CA ALA A 113 14.00 -4.32 -10.46
C ALA A 113 15.17 -4.90 -11.27
N THR A 114 15.10 -6.20 -11.59
CA THR A 114 16.10 -6.90 -12.44
C THR A 114 15.78 -6.87 -13.93
N GLY A 115 14.59 -6.42 -14.32
CA GLY A 115 14.20 -6.24 -15.71
C GLY A 115 14.95 -5.08 -16.36
N ASN A 116 15.88 -5.40 -17.26
CA ASN A 116 16.32 -4.50 -18.34
C ASN A 116 15.14 -4.09 -19.22
#